data_AF-A0A9E7EL77-F1
#
_entry.id   AF-A0A9E7EL77-F1
#
_cell.length_a   1.000
_cell.length_b   1.000
_cell.length_c   1.000
_cell.angle_alpha   90.00
_cell.angle_beta   90.00
_cell.angle_gamma   90.00
#
_symmetry.space_group_name_H-M   'P 1'
#
loop_
_entity.id
_entity.type
_entity.pdbx_description
1 polymer ?
#
loop_
_entity_poly.entity_id
_entity_poly.type
_entity_poly.pdbx_seq_one_letter_code
_entity_poly.pdbx_strand_id
1 'polypeptide(L)' 'MVDPDLKGLYPAKSLSRFADVIALCVQPEPEFRPPMSEVVQALVRLVQRANMSSKRTVAGEEPEARRAVESDDYTF' A
#
# COMPACT_ATOMS: atom_id res chain seq x y z
N MET A 1 11.30 -11.14 -1.78
CA MET A 1 9.96 -11.45 -2.33
C MET A 1 8.94 -10.79 -1.42
N VAL A 2 7.91 -10.14 -1.95
CA VAL A 2 6.85 -9.48 -1.17
C VAL A 2 5.62 -10.40 -1.15
N ASP A 3 4.87 -10.38 -0.04
CA ASP A 3 3.66 -11.19 0.13
C ASP A 3 2.66 -10.97 -1.03
N PRO A 4 2.25 -12.02 -1.77
CA PRO A 4 1.27 -11.92 -2.86
C PRO A 4 -0.07 -11.34 -2.43
N ASP A 5 -0.48 -11.52 -1.18
CA ASP A 5 -1.77 -11.05 -0.67
C ASP A 5 -1.84 -9.52 -0.54
N LEU A 6 -0.69 -8.83 -0.62
CA LEU A 6 -0.63 -7.36 -0.68
C LEU A 6 -1.00 -6.79 -2.05
N LYS A 7 -1.20 -7.63 -3.09
CA LYS A 7 -1.75 -7.29 -4.41
C LYS A 7 -1.13 -6.07 -5.11
N GLY A 8 0.11 -5.72 -4.77
CA GLY A 8 0.78 -4.53 -5.31
C GLY A 8 0.15 -3.18 -4.88
N LEU A 9 -0.77 -3.18 -3.91
CA LEU A 9 -1.49 -1.97 -3.46
C LEU A 9 -0.61 -0.99 -2.67
N TYR A 10 0.54 -1.45 -2.21
CA TYR A 10 1.46 -0.69 -1.37
C TYR A 10 2.73 -0.34 -2.15
N PRO A 11 3.09 0.95 -2.26
CA PRO A 11 4.32 1.36 -2.93
C PRO A 11 5.55 0.67 -2.32
N ALA A 12 6.45 0.19 -3.17
CA ALA A 12 7.65 -0.54 -2.73
C ALA A 12 8.49 0.25 -1.71
N LYS A 13 8.58 1.58 -1.85
CA LYS A 13 9.32 2.45 -0.92
C LYS A 13 8.70 2.49 0.49
N SER A 14 7.38 2.59 0.60
CA SER A 14 6.71 2.54 1.90
C SER A 14 6.82 1.15 2.50
N LEU A 15 6.63 0.11 1.70
CA LEU A 15 6.68 -1.28 2.15
C LEU A 15 8.06 -1.64 2.72
N SER A 16 9.15 -1.22 2.06
CA SER A 16 10.51 -1.39 2.56
C SER A 16 10.70 -0.76 3.95
N ARG A 17 10.17 0.46 4.18
CA ARG A 17 10.31 1.14 5.48
C ARG A 17 9.49 0.48 6.58
N PHE A 18 8.32 -0.07 6.25
CA PHE A 18 7.56 -0.89 7.19
C PHE A 18 8.31 -2.18 7.54
N ALA A 19 8.91 -2.84 6.53
CA ALA A 19 9.72 -4.03 6.74
C ALA A 19 10.93 -3.78 7.64
N ASP A 20 11.60 -2.63 7.53
CA ASP A 20 12.71 -2.25 8.41
C ASP A 20 12.26 -2.22 9.89
N VAL A 21 11.09 -1.63 10.19
CA VAL A 21 10.55 -1.58 11.56
C VAL A 21 10.19 -2.98 12.05
N ILE A 22 9.57 -3.81 11.21
CA ILE A 22 9.23 -5.20 11.56
C ILE A 22 10.50 -6.01 11.84
N ALA A 23 11.55 -5.82 11.04
CA ALA A 23 12.83 -6.51 11.20
C ALA A 23 13.48 -6.22 12.55
N LEU A 24 13.32 -5.01 13.10
CA LEU A 24 13.78 -4.67 14.46
C LEU A 24 12.98 -5.41 15.54
N CYS A 25 11.69 -5.67 15.32
CA CYS A 25 10.84 -6.35 16.30
C CYS A 25 11.07 -7.86 16.37
N VAL A 26 11.50 -8.48 15.26
CA VAL A 26 11.69 -9.94 15.15
C VAL A 26 13.14 -10.38 15.32
N GLN A 27 14.02 -9.50 15.82
CA GLN A 27 15.42 -9.82 16.08
C GLN A 27 15.52 -11.06 16.99
N PRO A 28 16.41 -12.03 16.69
CA PRO A 28 16.57 -13.24 17.49
C PRO A 28 16.91 -12.90 18.94
N GLU A 29 17.86 -11.99 19.11
CA GLU A 29 18.33 -11.48 20.39
C GLU A 29 17.38 -10.38 20.91
N PRO A 30 16.80 -10.53 22.12
CA PRO A 30 15.80 -9.60 22.65
C PRO A 30 16.37 -8.22 23.00
N GLU A 31 17.67 -8.12 23.27
CA GLU A 31 18.33 -6.87 23.67
C GLU A 31 18.43 -5.85 22.52
N PHE A 32 18.38 -6.32 21.27
CA PHE A 32 18.37 -5.45 20.10
C PHE A 32 16.96 -5.06 19.67
N ARG A 33 15.92 -5.59 20.32
CA ARG A 33 14.56 -5.19 20.04
C ARG A 33 14.31 -3.82 20.66
N PRO A 34 13.85 -2.84 19.87
CA PRO A 34 13.56 -1.53 20.40
C PRO A 34 12.36 -1.58 21.36
N PRO A 35 12.23 -0.61 22.28
CA PRO A 35 11.05 -0.50 23.10
C PRO A 35 9.81 -0.25 22.23
N MET A 36 8.65 -0.79 22.64
CA MET A 36 7.39 -0.65 21.88
C MET A 36 6.99 0.82 21.64
N SER A 37 7.40 1.74 22.51
CA SER A 37 7.21 3.19 22.32
C SER A 37 7.90 3.70 21.04
N GLU A 38 9.10 3.24 20.74
CA GLU A 38 9.84 3.61 19.53
C GLU A 38 9.20 2.99 18.28
N VAL A 39 8.79 1.73 18.37
CA VAL A 39 8.07 1.03 17.29
C VAL A 39 6.80 1.79 16.92
N VAL A 40 5.96 2.12 17.90
CA VAL A 40 4.71 2.86 17.67
C VAL A 40 5.00 4.23 17.06
N GLN A 41 5.99 4.95 17.56
CA GLN A 41 6.36 6.25 17.00
C GLN A 41 6.86 6.15 15.55
N ALA A 42 7.66 5.13 15.22
CA ALA A 42 8.13 4.90 13.86
C ALA A 42 6.95 4.59 12.92
N LEU A 43 6.04 3.69 13.33
CA LEU A 43 4.86 3.32 12.56
C LEU A 43 3.93 4.52 12.32
N VAL A 44 3.66 5.33 13.35
CA VAL A 44 2.83 6.54 13.22
C VAL A 44 3.41 7.49 12.17
N ARG A 45 4.72 7.76 12.22
CA ARG A 45 5.39 8.62 11.23
C ARG A 45 5.31 8.05 9.81
N LEU A 46 5.43 6.72 9.67
CA LEU A 46 5.34 6.05 8.37
C LEU A 46 3.93 6.10 7.77
N VAL A 47 2.89 5.84 8.57
CA VAL A 47 1.49 5.91 8.13
C VAL A 47 1.14 7.34 7.72
N GLN A 48 1.55 8.34 8.51
CA GLN A 48 1.34 9.75 8.16
C GLN A 48 1.99 10.10 6.82
N ARG A 49 3.24 9.68 6.59
CA ARG A 49 3.97 9.93 5.32
C ARG A 49 3.35 9.19 4.13
N ALA A 50 2.92 7.95 4.33
CA ALA A 50 2.27 7.14 3.31
C ALA A 50 0.94 7.78 2.89
N ASN A 51 0.13 8.24 3.84
CA ASN A 51 -1.15 8.89 3.56
C ASN A 51 -1.00 10.20 2.76
N MET A 52 0.10 10.92 2.95
CA MET A 52 0.43 12.12 2.15
C MET A 52 0.93 11.79 0.73
N SER A 53 1.42 10.56 0.52
CA SER A 53 2.04 10.11 -0.73
C SER A 53 1.09 9.33 -1.64
N SER A 54 0.05 8.69 -1.09
CA SER A 54 -0.92 7.86 -1.82
C SER A 54 -1.86 8.63 -2.76
N LYS A 55 -1.84 9.97 -2.76
CA LYS A 55 -2.60 10.79 -3.71
C LYS A 55 -2.14 10.68 -5.19
N ARG A 56 -1.08 9.90 -5.48
CA ARG A 56 -0.46 9.85 -6.82
C ARG A 56 -0.59 8.53 -7.57
N THR A 57 -1.23 7.49 -7.03
CA THR A 57 -1.21 6.15 -7.67
C THR A 57 -2.58 5.56 -8.00
N VAL A 58 -3.64 6.37 -8.12
CA VAL A 58 -4.92 5.95 -8.74
C VAL A 58 -5.01 6.49 -10.17
N ALA A 59 -3.95 6.28 -10.97
CA ALA A 59 -3.93 6.61 -12.39
C ALA A 59 -3.17 5.49 -13.11
N GLY A 60 -3.85 4.35 -13.24
CA GLY A 60 -3.24 3.15 -13.82
C GLY A 60 -4.22 2.04 -14.15
N GLU A 61 -5.50 2.36 -14.37
CA GLU A 61 -6.43 1.44 -15.04
C GLU A 61 -6.74 2.02 -16.43
N GLU A 62 -6.29 1.29 -17.45
CA GLU A 62 -6.47 1.53 -18.89
C GLU A 62 -7.96 1.51 -19.29
N PRO A 63 -8.32 2.16 -20.42
CA PRO A 63 -9.69 2.43 -20.81
C PRO A 63 -10.32 1.18 -21.45
N GLU A 64 -11.34 0.62 -20.80
CA GLU A 64 -12.15 -0.43 -21.42
C GLU A 64 -12.96 0.17 -22.57
N ALA A 65 -12.68 -0.36 -23.77
CA ALA A 65 -13.27 0.03 -25.03
C ALA A 65 -14.79 0.18 -24.93
N ARG A 66 -15.27 1.40 -25.14
CA ARG A 66 -16.68 1.69 -25.41
C ARG A 66 -17.07 0.95 -26.70
N ARG A 67 -17.58 -0.27 -26.54
CA ARG A 67 -18.27 -0.97 -27.61
C ARG A 67 -19.47 -0.10 -28.02
N ALA A 68 -19.39 0.43 -29.22
CA ALA A 68 -20.55 0.91 -29.95
C ALA A 68 -21.51 -0.27 -30.15
N VAL A 69 -22.70 -0.17 -29.56
CA VAL A 69 -23.92 -0.73 -30.13
C VAL A 69 -25.02 0.29 -29.87
N GLU A 70 -25.20 1.17 -30.84
CA GLU A 70 -26.42 1.91 -31.06
C GLU A 70 -27.43 0.95 -31.71
N SER A 71 -28.57 0.72 -31.06
CA SER A 71 -29.84 0.33 -31.71
C SER A 71 -30.94 0.33 -30.66
N ASP A 72 -31.63 1.47 -30.62
CA ASP A 72 -33.10 1.60 -30.67
C ASP A 72 -33.94 0.37 -30.28
N ASP A 73 -34.72 0.49 -29.21
CA ASP A 73 -36.17 0.24 -29.24
C ASP A 73 -36.82 0.74 -27.94
N TYR A 74 -37.39 1.96 -27.97
CA TYR A 74 -38.42 2.37 -27.02
C TYR A 74 -39.47 3.15 -27.80
N THR A 75 -40.39 2.40 -28.38
CA THR A 75 -41.67 2.95 -28.86
C THR A 75 -42.81 2.15 -28.22
N PHE A 76 -43.81 2.89 -27.74
CA PHE A 76 -44.91 2.54 -26.85
C PHE A 76 -45.73 1.29 -27.22
#